data_AF-A0A9D5ZTZ9-F1
#
_entry.id   AF-A0A9D5ZTZ9-F1
#
_cell.length_a   1.000
_cell.length_b   1.000
_cell.length_c   1.000
_cell.angle_alpha   90.00
_cell.angle_beta   90.00
_cell.angle_gamma   90.00
#
_symmetry.space_group_name_H-M   'P 1'
#
loop_
_entity.id
_entity.type
_entity.pdbx_description
1 polymer ?
#
loop_
_entity_poly.entity_id
_entity_poly.type
_entity_poly.pdbx_seq_one_letter_code
_entity_poly.pdbx_strand_id
1 'polypeptide(L)'
;MRFNTHCHVFNLQSVFNDDTAVILQNRLPDHGVSPQLAKDIVDKLLRPFMAHGGGFDYVSGDLNDITYDTGGISGLARSVIGYVRLSMLKNMDMVTDDMMHQLGDDVIFTPLMMDILLAQQMGPKAGDVFDAQVAGTQRQILRYPGRILPFYAVTPYRFNFVQRTLDALENGGFAGVKLYPSLGYDLYAPGMDGVMHYCNDNQIPIVMHCNKGGFKQDDGAVDYCNPAKWVSSRDATGYLDQYPKLKICFAHFGGDENLSLENIPAGSYTDIILKLMQNEKYAGRVYADVAYHQAAYNNTPLQPTPASVAYFKNLAAIMADPRY
;
A
#
# COMPACT_ATOMS: atom_id res chain seq x y z
N MET A 1 22.42 -3.19 1.18
CA MET A 1 20.95 -2.98 1.05
C MET A 1 20.10 -4.27 1.17
N ARG A 2 18.97 -4.23 1.90
CA ARG A 2 17.90 -5.26 1.87
C ARG A 2 16.68 -4.68 1.16
N PHE A 3 16.30 -5.22 0.00
CA PHE A 3 15.02 -4.90 -0.62
C PHE A 3 13.94 -5.72 0.07
N ASN A 4 13.06 -5.03 0.77
CA ASN A 4 11.86 -5.65 1.31
C ASN A 4 10.75 -5.56 0.26
N THR A 5 9.75 -6.41 0.39
CA THR A 5 8.47 -6.27 -0.29
C THR A 5 7.40 -6.16 0.80
N HIS A 6 6.35 -5.38 0.54
CA HIS A 6 5.19 -5.30 1.41
C HIS A 6 3.95 -5.64 0.60
N CYS A 7 2.83 -5.79 1.29
CA CYS A 7 1.53 -5.92 0.65
C CYS A 7 0.47 -5.16 1.44
N HIS A 8 -0.60 -4.79 0.74
CA HIS A 8 -1.80 -4.30 1.39
C HIS A 8 -2.72 -5.49 1.66
N VAL A 9 -3.19 -5.62 2.90
CA VAL A 9 -4.05 -6.73 3.29
C VAL A 9 -5.35 -6.15 3.79
N PHE A 10 -6.36 -6.32 2.98
CA PHE A 10 -7.74 -5.94 3.27
C PHE A 10 -8.65 -6.90 2.52
N ASN A 11 -9.85 -7.12 3.05
CA ASN A 11 -10.94 -7.65 2.24
C ASN A 11 -11.87 -6.51 1.85
N LEU A 12 -12.77 -6.75 0.91
CA LEU A 12 -13.67 -5.72 0.42
C LEU A 12 -14.52 -5.13 1.56
N GLN A 13 -14.95 -5.93 2.53
CA GLN A 13 -15.73 -5.41 3.66
C GLN A 13 -14.97 -4.45 4.57
N SER A 14 -13.66 -4.65 4.71
CA SER A 14 -12.80 -3.91 5.62
C SER A 14 -12.33 -2.56 5.08
N VAL A 15 -12.62 -2.28 3.80
CA VAL A 15 -12.26 -1.00 3.15
C VAL A 15 -13.38 -0.43 2.28
N PHE A 16 -14.35 -1.24 1.83
CA PHE A 16 -15.42 -0.80 0.93
C PHE A 16 -16.76 -0.51 1.61
N ASN A 17 -17.29 0.66 1.27
CA ASN A 17 -18.69 1.07 1.32
C ASN A 17 -19.16 1.51 -0.08
N ASP A 18 -20.40 1.96 -0.23
CA ASP A 18 -20.94 2.42 -1.53
C ASP A 18 -20.09 3.50 -2.20
N ASP A 19 -19.48 4.40 -1.43
CA ASP A 19 -18.68 5.51 -1.97
C ASP A 19 -17.34 5.00 -2.54
N THR A 20 -16.68 4.09 -1.82
CA THR A 20 -15.42 3.48 -2.28
C THR A 20 -15.62 2.51 -3.44
N ALA A 21 -16.80 1.88 -3.57
CA ALA A 21 -17.09 1.00 -4.70
C ALA A 21 -17.06 1.77 -6.02
N VAL A 22 -17.51 3.03 -6.00
CA VAL A 22 -17.38 3.96 -7.15
C VAL A 22 -15.92 4.28 -7.44
N ILE A 23 -15.07 4.44 -6.42
CA ILE A 23 -13.63 4.65 -6.61
C ILE A 23 -13.00 3.45 -7.35
N LEU A 24 -13.33 2.21 -6.97
CA LEU A 24 -12.84 1.02 -7.68
C LEU A 24 -13.40 0.93 -9.11
N GLN A 25 -14.68 1.22 -9.31
CA GLN A 25 -15.30 1.25 -10.65
C GLN A 25 -14.52 2.14 -11.63
N ASN A 26 -14.16 3.34 -11.18
CA ASN A 26 -13.47 4.33 -12.01
C ASN A 26 -12.02 3.94 -12.31
N ARG A 27 -11.41 3.05 -11.52
CA ARG A 27 -10.01 2.64 -11.66
C ARG A 27 -9.81 1.36 -12.47
N LEU A 28 -10.80 0.47 -12.51
CA LEU A 28 -10.71 -0.76 -13.29
C LEU A 28 -10.32 -0.51 -14.78
N PRO A 29 -10.78 0.57 -15.45
CA PRO A 29 -10.31 0.94 -16.79
C PRO A 29 -8.81 1.19 -16.92
N ASP A 30 -8.16 1.78 -15.92
CA ASP A 30 -6.70 2.00 -15.91
C ASP A 30 -5.91 0.68 -15.93
N HIS A 31 -6.58 -0.41 -15.54
CA HIS A 31 -6.06 -1.77 -15.52
C HIS A 31 -6.59 -2.63 -16.67
N GLY A 32 -7.07 -2.01 -17.74
CA GLY A 32 -7.48 -2.70 -18.97
C GLY A 32 -8.85 -3.39 -18.91
N VAL A 33 -9.67 -3.07 -17.90
CA VAL A 33 -11.06 -3.57 -17.78
C VAL A 33 -11.99 -2.60 -18.51
N SER A 34 -12.87 -3.08 -19.39
CA SER A 34 -13.78 -2.16 -20.10
C SER A 34 -14.71 -1.41 -19.11
N PRO A 35 -15.13 -0.16 -19.39
CA PRO A 35 -16.01 0.59 -18.50
C PRO A 35 -17.32 -0.15 -18.17
N GLN A 36 -17.85 -0.90 -19.13
CA GLN A 36 -19.05 -1.72 -18.93
C GLN A 36 -18.78 -2.88 -17.97
N LEU A 37 -17.66 -3.60 -18.15
CA LEU A 37 -17.27 -4.69 -17.26
C LEU A 37 -16.95 -4.17 -15.85
N ALA A 38 -16.33 -2.99 -15.73
CA ALA A 38 -16.06 -2.34 -14.45
C ALA A 38 -17.38 -2.02 -13.71
N LYS A 39 -18.37 -1.48 -14.42
CA LYS A 39 -19.72 -1.25 -13.88
C LYS A 39 -20.40 -2.55 -13.46
N ASP A 40 -20.31 -3.58 -14.29
CA ASP A 40 -20.92 -4.89 -13.98
C ASP A 40 -20.28 -5.56 -12.76
N ILE A 41 -18.96 -5.50 -12.62
CA ILE A 41 -18.23 -5.97 -11.41
C ILE A 41 -18.78 -5.27 -10.17
N VAL A 42 -18.98 -3.96 -10.22
CA VAL A 42 -19.44 -3.19 -9.07
C VAL A 42 -20.90 -3.47 -8.75
N ASP A 43 -21.79 -3.36 -9.74
CA ASP A 43 -23.23 -3.42 -9.52
C ASP A 43 -23.74 -4.85 -9.27
N LYS A 44 -23.16 -5.85 -9.95
CA LYS A 44 -23.65 -7.23 -9.90
C LYS A 44 -22.87 -8.11 -8.93
N LEU A 45 -21.67 -7.70 -8.51
CA LEU A 45 -20.81 -8.53 -7.68
C LEU A 45 -20.40 -7.82 -6.38
N LEU A 46 -19.85 -6.61 -6.43
CA LEU A 46 -19.40 -5.92 -5.21
C LEU A 46 -20.55 -5.42 -4.32
N ARG A 47 -21.52 -4.69 -4.88
CA ARG A 47 -22.66 -4.17 -4.09
C ARG A 47 -23.50 -5.28 -3.45
N PRO A 48 -23.88 -6.36 -4.16
CA PRO A 48 -24.57 -7.48 -3.53
C PRO A 48 -23.72 -8.16 -2.46
N PHE A 49 -22.42 -8.35 -2.68
CA PHE A 49 -21.52 -8.92 -1.68
C PHE A 49 -21.48 -8.09 -0.37
N MET A 50 -21.38 -6.76 -0.49
CA MET A 50 -21.39 -5.85 0.67
C MET A 50 -22.73 -5.85 1.40
N ALA A 51 -23.86 -5.87 0.69
CA ALA A 51 -25.20 -5.85 1.29
C ALA A 51 -25.52 -7.09 2.14
N HIS A 52 -24.88 -8.23 1.86
CA HIS A 52 -25.17 -9.52 2.52
C HIS A 52 -24.13 -9.93 3.58
N GLY A 53 -23.20 -9.02 3.96
CA GLY A 53 -22.19 -9.35 4.98
C GLY A 53 -21.14 -10.37 4.51
N GLY A 54 -21.00 -10.55 3.18
CA GLY A 54 -19.99 -11.32 2.43
C GLY A 54 -19.80 -12.80 2.76
N GLY A 55 -18.88 -13.42 2.02
CA GLY A 55 -18.66 -14.88 1.98
C GLY A 55 -18.65 -15.41 0.54
N PHE A 56 -17.73 -16.33 0.24
CA PHE A 56 -17.56 -16.92 -1.10
C PHE A 56 -18.72 -17.84 -1.51
N ASP A 57 -19.46 -18.37 -0.52
CA ASP A 57 -20.60 -19.29 -0.72
C ASP A 57 -21.77 -18.67 -1.49
N TYR A 58 -21.82 -17.34 -1.63
CA TYR A 58 -22.90 -16.63 -2.34
C TYR A 58 -22.57 -16.32 -3.81
N VAL A 59 -21.29 -16.42 -4.20
CA VAL A 59 -20.80 -16.01 -5.53
C VAL A 59 -20.36 -17.23 -6.37
N SER A 60 -20.57 -18.44 -5.84
CA SER A 60 -20.18 -19.70 -6.47
C SER A 60 -20.99 -20.06 -7.72
N GLY A 61 -22.09 -19.35 -8.00
CA GLY A 61 -22.86 -19.52 -9.24
C GLY A 61 -22.20 -18.85 -10.45
N ASP A 62 -21.89 -17.55 -10.34
CA ASP A 62 -21.48 -16.72 -11.49
C ASP A 62 -19.95 -16.58 -11.68
N LEU A 63 -19.13 -16.80 -10.64
CA LEU A 63 -17.67 -16.75 -10.78
C LEU A 63 -17.09 -18.01 -11.43
N ASN A 64 -17.78 -19.16 -11.33
CA ASN A 64 -17.35 -20.41 -11.96
C ASN A 64 -17.43 -20.33 -13.50
N ASP A 65 -18.35 -19.54 -14.05
CA ASP A 65 -18.45 -19.25 -15.49
C ASP A 65 -17.32 -18.33 -16.01
N ILE A 66 -16.65 -17.59 -15.13
CA ILE A 66 -15.49 -16.75 -15.48
C ILE A 66 -14.18 -17.58 -15.46
N THR A 67 -14.20 -18.79 -14.88
CA THR A 67 -13.02 -19.64 -14.69
C THR A 67 -12.88 -20.84 -15.63
N TYR A 68 -13.73 -20.98 -16.65
CA TYR A 68 -13.63 -22.09 -17.61
C TYR A 68 -13.58 -21.65 -19.09
N ASP A 69 -12.74 -20.66 -19.40
CA ASP A 69 -12.06 -20.62 -20.69
C ASP A 69 -10.69 -19.91 -20.56
N THR A 70 -9.72 -20.64 -20.02
CA THR A 70 -8.33 -20.16 -19.89
C THR A 70 -7.55 -20.25 -21.22
N GLY A 71 -8.23 -20.39 -22.36
CA GLY A 71 -7.65 -20.48 -23.70
C GLY A 71 -7.34 -19.14 -24.39
N GLY A 72 -7.43 -17.98 -23.71
CA GLY A 72 -7.16 -16.70 -24.39
C GLY A 72 -7.11 -15.42 -23.54
N ILE A 73 -7.24 -15.50 -22.21
CA ILE A 73 -7.28 -14.30 -21.35
C ILE A 73 -5.86 -13.85 -20.99
N SER A 74 -5.56 -12.56 -21.24
CA SER A 74 -4.27 -11.91 -20.95
C SER A 74 -3.90 -12.03 -19.47
N GLY A 75 -2.59 -12.03 -19.15
CA GLY A 75 -2.10 -12.17 -17.77
C GLY A 75 -2.60 -11.09 -16.80
N LEU A 76 -2.96 -9.92 -17.34
CA LEU A 76 -3.52 -8.80 -16.58
C LEU A 76 -4.93 -9.11 -16.05
N ALA A 77 -5.81 -9.66 -16.89
CA ALA A 77 -7.17 -10.03 -16.48
C ALA A 77 -7.17 -11.19 -15.46
N ARG A 78 -6.25 -12.16 -15.56
CA ARG A 78 -6.06 -13.19 -14.53
C ARG A 78 -5.66 -12.62 -13.17
N SER A 79 -4.79 -11.60 -13.16
CA SER A 79 -4.34 -10.94 -11.93
C SER A 79 -5.48 -10.16 -11.26
N VAL A 80 -6.33 -9.51 -12.05
CA VAL A 80 -7.52 -8.80 -11.55
C VAL A 80 -8.54 -9.78 -10.97
N ILE A 81 -8.81 -10.91 -11.63
CA ILE A 81 -9.73 -11.94 -11.12
C ILE A 81 -9.21 -12.54 -9.82
N GLY A 82 -7.90 -12.85 -9.73
CA GLY A 82 -7.26 -13.32 -8.50
C GLY A 82 -7.39 -12.31 -7.35
N TYR A 83 -7.14 -11.03 -7.62
CA TYR A 83 -7.31 -9.94 -6.66
C TYR A 83 -8.77 -9.82 -6.18
N VAL A 84 -9.73 -9.84 -7.11
CA VAL A 84 -11.17 -9.80 -6.77
C VAL A 84 -11.55 -11.01 -5.93
N ARG A 85 -11.12 -12.21 -6.31
CA ARG A 85 -11.36 -13.44 -5.53
C ARG A 85 -10.81 -13.34 -4.11
N LEU A 86 -9.54 -12.96 -3.94
CA LEU A 86 -8.94 -12.82 -2.61
C LEU A 86 -9.65 -11.74 -1.78
N SER A 87 -9.90 -10.57 -2.38
CA SER A 87 -10.56 -9.46 -1.68
C SER A 87 -12.03 -9.76 -1.31
N MET A 88 -12.70 -10.68 -2.01
CA MET A 88 -14.06 -11.15 -1.69
C MET A 88 -14.11 -12.22 -0.59
N LEU A 89 -12.99 -12.60 0.03
CA LEU A 89 -13.03 -13.48 1.19
C LEU A 89 -13.77 -12.79 2.36
N LYS A 90 -14.43 -13.60 3.19
CA LYS A 90 -15.43 -13.15 4.18
C LYS A 90 -14.89 -12.11 5.17
N ASN A 91 -13.63 -12.25 5.57
CA ASN A 91 -12.97 -11.33 6.49
C ASN A 91 -11.47 -11.32 6.17
N MET A 92 -10.75 -10.37 6.77
CA MET A 92 -9.30 -10.30 6.65
C MET A 92 -8.58 -11.54 7.16
N ASP A 93 -9.19 -12.31 8.06
CA ASP A 93 -8.58 -13.51 8.60
C ASP A 93 -8.41 -14.54 7.48
N MET A 94 -9.46 -14.75 6.68
CA MET A 94 -9.41 -15.65 5.52
C MET A 94 -8.43 -15.17 4.44
N VAL A 95 -8.36 -13.85 4.18
CA VAL A 95 -7.37 -13.29 3.23
C VAL A 95 -5.96 -13.60 3.71
N THR A 96 -5.68 -13.32 4.98
CA THR A 96 -4.36 -13.51 5.56
C THR A 96 -3.99 -14.98 5.63
N ASP A 97 -4.89 -15.85 6.09
CA ASP A 97 -4.68 -17.29 6.15
C ASP A 97 -4.33 -17.87 4.78
N ASP A 98 -5.08 -17.50 3.74
CA ASP A 98 -4.86 -17.97 2.38
C ASP A 98 -3.50 -17.49 1.84
N MET A 99 -3.14 -16.22 2.07
CA MET A 99 -1.82 -15.70 1.71
C MET A 99 -0.69 -16.40 2.46
N MET A 100 -0.82 -16.63 3.76
CA MET A 100 0.17 -17.32 4.58
C MET A 100 0.34 -18.78 4.13
N HIS A 101 -0.74 -19.48 3.77
CA HIS A 101 -0.66 -20.82 3.21
C HIS A 101 0.07 -20.86 1.85
N GLN A 102 -0.14 -19.85 1.00
CA GLN A 102 0.51 -19.78 -0.31
C GLN A 102 2.00 -19.43 -0.23
N LEU A 103 2.39 -18.59 0.73
CA LEU A 103 3.77 -18.06 0.83
C LEU A 103 4.74 -18.97 1.56
N GLY A 104 4.26 -20.01 2.27
CA GLY A 104 5.11 -20.94 3.01
C GLY A 104 5.57 -20.40 4.38
N ASP A 105 6.33 -21.19 5.14
CA ASP A 105 6.59 -20.92 6.56
C ASP A 105 7.79 -20.01 6.87
N ASP A 106 8.64 -19.74 5.89
CA ASP A 106 9.87 -18.94 5.99
C ASP A 106 9.65 -17.46 5.69
N VAL A 107 8.43 -17.06 5.34
CA VAL A 107 8.09 -15.67 5.01
C VAL A 107 7.61 -14.90 6.24
N ILE A 108 8.21 -13.72 6.43
CA ILE A 108 7.66 -12.65 7.27
C ILE A 108 6.80 -11.76 6.39
N PHE A 109 5.60 -11.51 6.86
CA PHE A 109 4.56 -10.79 6.18
C PHE A 109 4.35 -9.43 6.83
N THR A 110 4.32 -8.37 6.03
CA THR A 110 4.14 -6.98 6.50
C THR A 110 2.85 -6.40 5.92
N PRO A 111 1.69 -6.66 6.55
CA PRO A 111 0.43 -6.07 6.13
C PRO A 111 0.44 -4.54 6.30
N LEU A 112 0.15 -3.83 5.23
CA LEU A 112 -0.12 -2.39 5.30
C LEU A 112 -1.63 -2.18 5.32
N MET A 113 -2.15 -1.71 6.46
CA MET A 113 -3.55 -1.29 6.55
C MET A 113 -3.85 -0.18 5.54
N MET A 114 -5.12 -0.10 5.15
CA MET A 114 -5.61 0.86 4.18
C MET A 114 -6.84 1.58 4.72
N ASP A 115 -6.87 2.89 4.57
CA ASP A 115 -8.05 3.71 4.87
C ASP A 115 -8.38 4.57 3.67
N ILE A 116 -9.03 3.97 2.66
CA ILE A 116 -9.24 4.58 1.34
C ILE A 116 -10.32 5.68 1.32
N LEU A 117 -10.85 6.04 2.49
CA LEU A 117 -11.89 7.05 2.61
C LEU A 117 -11.32 8.46 2.58
N LEU A 118 -11.99 9.31 1.82
CA LEU A 118 -11.72 10.75 1.75
C LEU A 118 -12.39 11.45 2.93
N ALA A 119 -11.95 12.67 3.25
CA ALA A 119 -12.47 13.45 4.37
C ALA A 119 -14.00 13.54 4.40
N GLN A 120 -14.62 13.76 3.24
CA GLN A 120 -16.07 13.87 3.10
C GLN A 120 -16.85 12.55 3.28
N GLN A 121 -16.14 11.42 3.29
CA GLN A 121 -16.72 10.07 3.46
C GLN A 121 -16.60 9.56 4.90
N MET A 122 -16.06 10.38 5.81
CA MET A 122 -15.92 10.03 7.22
C MET A 122 -17.26 10.09 7.95
N GLY A 123 -17.49 9.13 8.86
CA GLY A 123 -18.72 8.99 9.64
C GLY A 123 -18.77 7.69 10.44
N PRO A 124 -19.85 7.39 11.18
CA PRO A 124 -19.94 6.21 12.04
C PRO A 124 -19.66 4.88 11.31
N LYS A 125 -20.28 4.67 10.14
CA LYS A 125 -20.06 3.46 9.31
C LYS A 125 -18.60 3.32 8.85
N ALA A 126 -17.94 4.44 8.55
CA ALA A 126 -16.51 4.47 8.21
C ALA A 126 -15.61 4.17 9.43
N GLY A 127 -16.09 4.49 10.64
CA GLY A 127 -15.49 4.05 11.91
C GLY A 127 -15.55 2.54 12.06
N ASP A 128 -16.76 1.97 11.95
CA ASP A 128 -17.00 0.53 12.15
C ASP A 128 -16.15 -0.34 11.19
N VAL A 129 -16.09 0.04 9.91
CA VAL A 129 -15.30 -0.68 8.90
C VAL A 129 -13.81 -0.67 9.21
N PHE A 130 -13.28 0.48 9.62
CA PHE A 130 -11.87 0.61 9.98
C PHE A 130 -11.54 -0.12 11.28
N ASP A 131 -12.42 -0.06 12.28
CA ASP A 131 -12.23 -0.77 13.54
C ASP A 131 -12.30 -2.30 13.35
N ALA A 132 -13.16 -2.77 12.45
CA ALA A 132 -13.16 -4.17 12.03
C ALA A 132 -11.84 -4.56 11.34
N GLN A 133 -11.24 -3.66 10.56
CA GLN A 133 -9.92 -3.87 9.94
C GLN A 133 -8.83 -4.00 11.02
N VAL A 134 -8.79 -3.07 11.99
CA VAL A 134 -7.86 -3.11 13.13
C VAL A 134 -7.99 -4.42 13.90
N ALA A 135 -9.21 -4.79 14.29
CA ALA A 135 -9.47 -6.01 15.05
C ALA A 135 -9.10 -7.27 14.25
N GLY A 136 -9.34 -7.27 12.94
CA GLY A 136 -8.90 -8.34 12.04
C GLY A 136 -7.38 -8.47 12.03
N THR A 137 -6.65 -7.37 11.80
CA THR A 137 -5.18 -7.37 11.84
C THR A 137 -4.65 -7.87 13.18
N GLN A 138 -5.22 -7.42 14.31
CA GLN A 138 -4.82 -7.87 15.64
C GLN A 138 -4.97 -9.38 15.84
N ARG A 139 -6.07 -9.97 15.36
CA ARG A 139 -6.25 -11.43 15.38
C ARG A 139 -5.16 -12.14 14.58
N GLN A 140 -4.75 -11.58 13.45
CA GLN A 140 -3.69 -12.16 12.61
C GLN A 140 -2.30 -12.10 13.25
N ILE A 141 -1.99 -11.01 13.96
CA ILE A 141 -0.75 -10.91 14.75
C ILE A 141 -0.65 -12.06 15.76
N LEU A 142 -1.74 -12.31 16.49
CA LEU A 142 -1.79 -13.40 17.48
C LEU A 142 -1.78 -14.79 16.84
N ARG A 143 -2.36 -14.92 15.65
CA ARG A 143 -2.41 -16.18 14.91
C ARG A 143 -1.06 -16.58 14.31
N TYR A 144 -0.25 -15.60 13.91
CA TYR A 144 1.06 -15.81 13.29
C TYR A 144 2.17 -15.01 14.00
N PRO A 145 2.49 -15.33 15.28
CA PRO A 145 3.43 -14.55 16.08
C PRO A 145 4.82 -14.50 15.44
N GLY A 146 5.39 -13.30 15.35
CA GLY A 146 6.72 -13.08 14.75
C GLY A 146 6.76 -13.20 13.22
N ARG A 147 5.65 -13.56 12.59
CA ARG A 147 5.54 -13.70 11.13
C ARG A 147 4.65 -12.64 10.50
N ILE A 148 3.72 -12.05 11.24
CA ILE A 148 2.91 -10.92 10.78
C ILE A 148 3.34 -9.66 11.55
N LEU A 149 3.88 -8.68 10.82
CA LEU A 149 4.38 -7.40 11.35
C LEU A 149 3.63 -6.25 10.67
N PRO A 150 2.41 -5.89 11.13
CA PRO A 150 1.56 -4.97 10.40
C PRO A 150 1.87 -3.52 10.70
N PHE A 151 1.51 -2.64 9.76
CA PHE A 151 1.63 -1.19 9.89
C PHE A 151 0.24 -0.56 9.94
N TYR A 152 0.00 0.25 10.96
CA TYR A 152 -1.28 0.89 11.23
C TYR A 152 -1.50 2.09 10.30
N ALA A 153 -2.65 2.16 9.63
CA ALA A 153 -2.96 3.28 8.73
C ALA A 153 -3.29 4.55 9.52
N VAL A 154 -2.54 5.62 9.27
CA VAL A 154 -2.76 6.92 9.92
C VAL A 154 -3.41 7.88 8.94
N THR A 155 -4.54 8.48 9.33
CA THR A 155 -5.19 9.56 8.61
C THR A 155 -5.60 10.67 9.59
N PRO A 156 -5.35 11.95 9.28
CA PRO A 156 -5.77 13.06 10.14
C PRO A 156 -7.29 13.28 10.12
N TYR A 157 -8.02 12.61 9.23
CA TYR A 157 -9.47 12.74 9.11
C TYR A 157 -10.26 11.94 10.15
N ARG A 158 -9.60 11.03 10.88
CA ARG A 158 -10.26 10.28 11.94
C ARG A 158 -10.25 11.05 13.25
N PHE A 159 -11.40 11.03 13.93
CA PHE A 159 -11.50 11.53 15.30
C PHE A 159 -10.49 10.82 16.20
N ASN A 160 -9.76 11.60 17.00
CA ASN A 160 -8.69 11.11 17.89
C ASN A 160 -7.63 10.23 17.19
N PHE A 161 -7.31 10.49 15.92
CA PHE A 161 -6.36 9.64 15.18
C PHE A 161 -5.01 9.47 15.89
N VAL A 162 -4.49 10.50 16.56
CA VAL A 162 -3.23 10.43 17.32
C VAL A 162 -3.33 9.35 18.40
N GLN A 163 -4.32 9.45 19.30
CA GLN A 163 -4.50 8.48 20.38
C GLN A 163 -4.72 7.07 19.83
N ARG A 164 -5.54 6.92 18.78
CA ARG A 164 -5.76 5.62 18.15
C ARG A 164 -4.49 5.01 17.57
N THR A 165 -3.63 5.82 16.97
CA THR A 165 -2.33 5.38 16.47
C THR A 165 -1.44 4.93 17.63
N LEU A 166 -1.39 5.68 18.74
CA LEU A 166 -0.61 5.30 19.91
C LEU A 166 -1.13 3.99 20.52
N ASP A 167 -2.45 3.86 20.70
CA ASP A 167 -3.08 2.64 21.22
C ASP A 167 -2.78 1.42 20.33
N ALA A 168 -2.77 1.60 19.00
CA ALA A 168 -2.41 0.53 18.07
C ALA A 168 -0.94 0.09 18.21
N LEU A 169 -0.02 1.03 18.43
CA LEU A 169 1.40 0.76 18.61
C LEU A 169 1.71 0.13 19.98
N GLU A 170 1.10 0.65 21.05
CA GLU A 170 1.36 0.22 22.43
C GLU A 170 0.63 -1.06 22.79
N ASN A 171 -0.62 -1.18 22.36
CA ASN A 171 -1.54 -2.24 22.82
C ASN A 171 -2.07 -3.12 21.68
N GLY A 172 -1.89 -2.70 20.43
CA GLY A 172 -2.43 -3.39 19.25
C GLY A 172 -1.46 -4.32 18.53
N GLY A 173 -0.19 -4.39 18.95
CA GLY A 173 0.82 -5.25 18.34
C GLY A 173 1.32 -4.79 16.96
N PHE A 174 0.98 -3.57 16.53
CA PHE A 174 1.44 -3.02 15.26
C PHE A 174 2.93 -2.69 15.31
N ALA A 175 3.65 -3.07 14.27
CA ALA A 175 5.10 -2.90 14.16
C ALA A 175 5.51 -1.50 13.67
N GLY A 176 4.56 -0.72 13.12
CA GLY A 176 4.84 0.59 12.54
C GLY A 176 3.59 1.34 12.09
N VAL A 177 3.80 2.48 11.44
CA VAL A 177 2.71 3.31 10.89
C VAL A 177 2.81 3.44 9.37
N LYS A 178 1.66 3.34 8.69
CA LYS A 178 1.51 3.53 7.25
C LYS A 178 0.88 4.89 6.98
N LEU A 179 1.54 5.67 6.13
CA LEU A 179 1.04 6.93 5.59
C LEU A 179 0.64 6.76 4.12
N TYR A 180 -0.49 7.35 3.75
CA TYR A 180 -1.01 7.39 2.38
C TYR A 180 -1.54 8.79 2.00
N PRO A 181 -0.66 9.81 1.92
CA PRO A 181 -1.07 11.21 1.76
C PRO A 181 -1.85 11.52 0.47
N SER A 182 -1.67 10.74 -0.60
CA SER A 182 -2.44 10.94 -1.84
C SER A 182 -3.94 10.74 -1.68
N LEU A 183 -4.40 10.20 -0.56
CA LEU A 183 -5.82 10.20 -0.16
C LEU A 183 -6.32 11.60 0.28
N GLY A 184 -5.49 12.62 0.10
CA GLY A 184 -5.91 14.01 0.13
C GLY A 184 -5.46 14.80 1.35
N TYR A 185 -4.52 14.29 2.14
CA TYR A 185 -4.07 14.97 3.36
C TYR A 185 -2.60 15.37 3.31
N ASP A 186 -2.28 16.49 3.94
CA ASP A 186 -0.90 16.97 4.09
C ASP A 186 -0.18 16.22 5.22
N LEU A 187 1.10 15.90 5.02
CA LEU A 187 1.97 15.29 6.02
C LEU A 187 2.13 16.16 7.29
N TYR A 188 1.92 17.47 7.17
CA TYR A 188 2.01 18.44 8.26
C TYR A 188 0.64 18.86 8.79
N ALA A 189 -0.42 18.08 8.54
CA ALA A 189 -1.74 18.33 9.09
C ALA A 189 -1.72 18.39 10.64
N PRO A 190 -2.61 19.19 11.28
CA PRO A 190 -2.67 19.30 12.73
C PRO A 190 -2.70 17.95 13.44
N GLY A 191 -1.83 17.76 14.42
CA GLY A 191 -1.69 16.53 15.20
C GLY A 191 -0.71 15.51 14.63
N MET A 192 -0.32 15.59 13.36
CA MET A 192 0.64 14.63 12.77
C MET A 192 2.01 14.70 13.43
N ASP A 193 2.40 15.88 13.91
CA ASP A 193 3.61 16.11 14.69
C ASP A 193 3.67 15.19 15.93
N GLY A 194 2.55 14.94 16.60
CA GLY A 194 2.46 14.01 17.73
C GLY A 194 2.77 12.55 17.34
N VAL A 195 2.31 12.11 16.16
CA VAL A 195 2.63 10.79 15.62
C VAL A 195 4.12 10.69 15.26
N MET A 196 4.67 11.71 14.60
CA MET A 196 6.09 11.77 14.22
C MET A 196 7.01 11.79 15.44
N HIS A 197 6.65 12.59 16.46
CA HIS A 197 7.36 12.65 17.73
C HIS A 197 7.39 11.29 18.43
N TYR A 198 6.24 10.61 18.53
CA TYR A 198 6.19 9.27 19.12
C TYR A 198 7.03 8.26 18.33
N CYS A 199 6.97 8.30 16.99
CA CYS A 199 7.76 7.41 16.14
C CYS A 199 9.27 7.67 16.27
N ASN A 200 9.68 8.92 16.44
CA ASN A 200 11.06 9.30 16.69
C ASN A 200 11.57 8.75 18.03
N ASP A 201 10.83 9.01 19.10
CA ASP A 201 11.28 8.71 20.46
C ASP A 201 11.32 7.21 20.73
N ASN A 202 10.37 6.48 20.16
CA ASN A 202 10.25 5.02 20.30
C ASN A 202 10.84 4.24 19.12
N GLN A 203 11.46 4.94 18.15
CA GLN A 203 12.05 4.37 16.93
C GLN A 203 11.10 3.47 16.13
N ILE A 204 9.81 3.84 16.10
CA ILE A 204 8.77 3.15 15.34
C ILE A 204 8.96 3.45 13.84
N PRO A 205 9.04 2.43 12.97
CA PRO A 205 9.21 2.63 11.54
C PRO A 205 7.95 3.18 10.89
N ILE A 206 8.16 4.06 9.92
CA ILE A 206 7.13 4.61 9.04
C ILE A 206 7.27 3.98 7.65
N VAL A 207 6.16 3.55 7.05
CA VAL A 207 6.10 3.27 5.61
C VAL A 207 5.19 4.32 4.99
N MET A 208 5.69 5.07 4.01
CA MET A 208 4.88 6.05 3.28
C MET A 208 4.64 5.54 1.86
N HIS A 209 3.38 5.57 1.41
CA HIS A 209 3.06 5.43 -0.01
C HIS A 209 3.85 6.45 -0.85
N CYS A 210 4.66 5.99 -1.81
CA CYS A 210 5.58 6.87 -2.53
C CYS A 210 5.69 6.50 -4.02
N ASN A 211 4.57 6.48 -4.72
CA ASN A 211 4.52 6.49 -6.19
C ASN A 211 3.33 7.33 -6.68
N LYS A 212 3.18 7.46 -8.00
CA LYS A 212 2.06 8.18 -8.63
C LYS A 212 0.80 7.33 -8.82
N GLY A 213 0.86 6.05 -8.48
CA GLY A 213 -0.22 5.08 -8.63
C GLY A 213 -1.03 4.86 -7.35
N GLY A 214 -1.94 3.89 -7.41
CA GLY A 214 -2.77 3.51 -6.27
C GLY A 214 -3.98 4.42 -6.05
N PHE A 215 -4.53 4.42 -4.84
CA PHE A 215 -5.69 5.25 -4.47
C PHE A 215 -5.26 6.71 -4.25
N LYS A 216 -6.05 7.64 -4.79
CA LYS A 216 -5.82 9.08 -4.67
C LYS A 216 -7.14 9.85 -4.64
N GLN A 217 -7.15 10.99 -3.97
CA GLN A 217 -8.30 11.91 -3.98
C GLN A 217 -8.51 12.51 -5.37
N ASP A 218 -7.43 13.00 -5.97
CA ASP A 218 -7.36 13.56 -7.32
C ASP A 218 -5.91 13.47 -7.85
N ASP A 219 -5.70 13.89 -9.10
CA ASP A 219 -4.39 13.83 -9.74
C ASP A 219 -3.34 14.75 -9.09
N GLY A 220 -3.75 15.82 -8.42
CA GLY A 220 -2.85 16.72 -7.70
C GLY A 220 -2.39 16.14 -6.36
N ALA A 221 -3.24 15.34 -5.71
CA ALA A 221 -2.97 14.76 -4.41
C ALA A 221 -1.75 13.82 -4.39
N VAL A 222 -1.32 13.28 -5.55
CA VAL A 222 -0.08 12.48 -5.63
C VAL A 222 1.16 13.26 -5.20
N ASP A 223 1.16 14.60 -5.31
CA ASP A 223 2.28 15.41 -4.85
C ASP A 223 2.44 15.34 -3.32
N TYR A 224 1.38 15.05 -2.55
CA TYR A 224 1.52 14.83 -1.10
C TYR A 224 2.44 13.64 -0.77
N CYS A 225 2.63 12.71 -1.70
CA CYS A 225 3.56 11.58 -1.58
C CYS A 225 4.99 11.91 -2.02
N ASN A 226 5.29 13.17 -2.37
CA ASN A 226 6.60 13.57 -2.86
C ASN A 226 7.67 13.46 -1.74
N PRO A 227 8.72 12.65 -1.92
CA PRO A 227 9.75 12.44 -0.90
C PRO A 227 10.52 13.73 -0.55
N ALA A 228 10.55 14.74 -1.43
CA ALA A 228 11.19 16.02 -1.12
C ALA A 228 10.55 16.74 0.07
N LYS A 229 9.26 16.51 0.32
CA LYS A 229 8.52 17.14 1.43
C LYS A 229 9.01 16.70 2.82
N TRP A 230 9.82 15.65 2.90
CA TRP A 230 10.39 15.14 4.16
C TRP A 230 11.65 15.89 4.62
N VAL A 231 12.29 16.64 3.73
CA VAL A 231 13.47 17.46 4.04
C VAL A 231 13.11 18.92 4.20
N SER A 232 12.20 19.43 3.38
CA SER A 232 11.67 20.77 3.50
C SER A 232 10.16 20.75 3.31
N SER A 233 9.43 21.41 4.22
CA SER A 233 8.06 21.84 3.96
C SER A 233 8.09 23.27 3.40
N ARG A 234 6.96 23.78 2.90
CA ARG A 234 6.90 25.13 2.28
C ARG A 234 7.45 26.23 3.19
N ASP A 235 7.32 26.07 4.51
CA ASP A 235 7.62 27.12 5.48
C ASP A 235 8.50 26.65 6.66
N ALA A 236 8.95 25.38 6.68
CA ALA A 236 9.69 24.83 7.81
C ALA A 236 10.67 23.70 7.45
N THR A 237 11.52 23.39 8.41
CA THR A 237 12.37 22.19 8.44
C THR A 237 11.50 20.94 8.33
N GLY A 238 11.84 20.03 7.42
CA GLY A 238 11.08 18.79 7.23
C GLY A 238 11.30 17.77 8.35
N TYR A 239 10.43 16.76 8.44
CA TYR A 239 10.47 15.79 9.53
C TYR A 239 11.77 14.99 9.64
N LEU A 240 12.52 14.74 8.56
CA LEU A 240 13.81 14.04 8.65
C LEU A 240 14.87 14.82 9.43
N ASP A 241 14.73 16.15 9.46
CA ASP A 241 15.59 17.08 10.17
C ASP A 241 15.07 17.39 11.58
N GLN A 242 13.75 17.54 11.73
CA GLN A 242 13.11 17.77 13.02
C GLN A 242 13.22 16.55 13.94
N TYR A 243 13.18 15.34 13.37
CA TYR A 243 13.12 14.06 14.09
C TYR A 243 14.33 13.18 13.74
N PRO A 244 15.48 13.34 14.43
CA PRO A 244 16.75 12.72 14.05
C PRO A 244 16.81 11.21 14.24
N LYS A 245 15.84 10.59 14.93
CA LYS A 245 15.75 9.12 15.12
C LYS A 245 14.67 8.47 14.26
N LEU A 246 13.88 9.28 13.54
CA LEU A 246 12.79 8.80 12.69
C LEU A 246 13.33 7.87 11.60
N LYS A 247 12.64 6.76 11.35
CA LYS A 247 12.95 5.80 10.28
C LYS A 247 11.80 5.73 9.30
N ILE A 248 12.08 5.88 8.02
CA ILE A 248 11.06 5.86 6.96
C ILE A 248 11.45 4.94 5.81
N CYS A 249 10.49 4.15 5.35
CA CYS A 249 10.50 3.49 4.05
C CYS A 249 9.60 4.23 3.06
N PHE A 250 10.17 4.70 1.96
CA PHE A 250 9.44 5.20 0.80
C PHE A 250 9.00 4.02 -0.07
N ALA A 251 7.72 3.65 0.05
CA ALA A 251 7.15 2.50 -0.64
C ALA A 251 7.26 2.61 -2.16
N HIS A 252 7.49 1.49 -2.84
CA HIS A 252 7.58 1.41 -4.30
C HIS A 252 8.70 2.24 -4.92
N PHE A 253 9.69 2.67 -4.13
CA PHE A 253 10.88 3.39 -4.59
C PHE A 253 10.65 4.54 -5.60
N GLY A 254 9.53 5.26 -5.50
CA GLY A 254 9.18 6.32 -6.45
C GLY A 254 8.50 5.86 -7.75
N GLY A 255 8.20 4.56 -7.88
CA GLY A 255 7.65 3.92 -9.07
C GLY A 255 8.69 3.08 -9.82
N ASP A 256 8.24 2.01 -10.50
CA ASP A 256 9.09 1.13 -11.29
C ASP A 256 9.49 1.75 -12.64
N GLU A 257 8.74 2.76 -13.09
CA GLU A 257 8.97 3.43 -14.37
C GLU A 257 10.35 4.09 -14.44
N ASN A 258 10.83 4.68 -13.34
CA ASN A 258 12.12 5.40 -13.33
C ASN A 258 13.31 4.43 -13.31
N LEU A 259 13.15 3.28 -12.65
CA LEU A 259 14.16 2.22 -12.64
C LEU A 259 14.25 1.51 -13.98
N SER A 260 13.17 1.51 -14.77
CA SER A 260 13.10 0.87 -16.08
C SER A 260 13.67 1.72 -17.23
N LEU A 261 14.20 2.91 -16.94
CA LEU A 261 14.86 3.78 -17.91
C LEU A 261 16.37 3.54 -17.95
N GLU A 262 17.01 3.89 -19.07
CA GLU A 262 18.46 3.76 -19.22
C GLU A 262 19.23 4.50 -18.11
N ASN A 263 18.72 5.67 -17.73
CA ASN A 263 19.21 6.47 -16.62
C ASN A 263 18.03 6.93 -15.76
N ILE A 264 18.20 6.94 -14.45
CA ILE A 264 17.19 7.45 -13.50
C ILE A 264 17.05 8.96 -13.69
N PRO A 265 15.85 9.50 -13.99
CA PRO A 265 15.69 10.92 -14.26
C PRO A 265 15.96 11.78 -13.01
N ALA A 266 16.76 12.83 -13.18
CA ALA A 266 17.02 13.81 -12.12
C ALA A 266 15.72 14.50 -11.67
N GLY A 267 15.52 14.63 -10.37
CA GLY A 267 14.31 15.20 -9.77
C GLY A 267 13.10 14.26 -9.75
N SER A 268 13.20 13.04 -10.28
CA SER A 268 12.19 12.01 -10.07
C SER A 268 12.11 11.61 -8.59
N TYR A 269 10.99 11.00 -8.18
CA TYR A 269 10.86 10.50 -6.80
C TYR A 269 11.97 9.50 -6.48
N THR A 270 12.31 8.61 -7.42
CA THR A 270 13.41 7.65 -7.28
C THR A 270 14.76 8.34 -7.08
N ASP A 271 15.09 9.36 -7.88
CA ASP A 271 16.33 10.15 -7.71
C ASP A 271 16.38 10.87 -6.35
N ILE A 272 15.27 11.45 -5.93
CA ILE A 272 15.18 12.11 -4.61
C ILE A 272 15.40 11.08 -3.49
N ILE A 273 14.72 9.93 -3.52
CA ILE A 273 14.88 8.88 -2.51
C ILE A 273 16.34 8.40 -2.46
N LEU A 274 16.97 8.15 -3.61
CA LEU A 274 18.39 7.76 -3.68
C LEU A 274 19.30 8.81 -3.03
N LYS A 275 19.06 10.10 -3.30
CA LYS A 275 19.81 11.20 -2.67
C LYS A 275 19.58 11.26 -1.16
N LEU A 276 18.37 11.00 -0.69
CA LEU A 276 18.07 10.94 0.75
C LEU A 276 18.79 9.77 1.42
N MET A 277 18.78 8.59 0.79
CA MET A 277 19.46 7.39 1.29
C MET A 277 20.99 7.57 1.32
N GLN A 278 21.57 8.28 0.35
CA GLN A 278 23.02 8.57 0.27
C GLN A 278 23.48 9.69 1.20
N ASN A 279 22.55 10.51 1.71
CA ASN A 279 22.91 11.64 2.54
C ASN A 279 23.39 11.16 3.91
N GLU A 280 24.63 11.45 4.28
CA GLU A 280 25.23 11.05 5.56
C GLU A 280 24.39 11.50 6.76
N LYS A 281 23.70 12.64 6.65
CA LYS A 281 22.79 13.14 7.69
C LYS A 281 21.66 12.14 7.98
N TYR A 282 21.19 11.41 6.98
CA TYR A 282 20.06 10.48 7.05
C TYR A 282 20.46 9.00 7.02
N ALA A 283 21.76 8.71 7.12
CA ALA A 283 22.29 7.36 7.08
C ALA A 283 21.60 6.45 8.12
N GLY A 284 21.13 5.28 7.68
CA GLY A 284 20.42 4.32 8.53
C GLY A 284 18.99 4.73 8.94
N ARG A 285 18.40 5.73 8.28
CA ARG A 285 17.05 6.24 8.60
C ARG A 285 16.10 6.30 7.41
N VAL A 286 16.62 6.30 6.18
CA VAL A 286 15.82 6.33 4.96
C VAL A 286 15.98 5.02 4.19
N TYR A 287 14.85 4.44 3.81
CA TYR A 287 14.74 3.15 3.15
C TYR A 287 13.76 3.26 1.98
N ALA A 288 13.78 2.26 1.11
CA ALA A 288 12.78 2.06 0.06
C ALA A 288 12.53 0.56 -0.13
N ASP A 289 11.34 0.24 -0.64
CA ASP A 289 10.98 -1.11 -1.07
C ASP A 289 10.65 -1.13 -2.56
N VAL A 290 10.68 -2.32 -3.16
CA VAL A 290 10.38 -2.54 -4.59
C VAL A 290 9.06 -3.28 -4.77
N ALA A 291 8.18 -3.21 -3.77
CA ALA A 291 6.83 -3.73 -3.92
C ALA A 291 6.11 -2.96 -5.04
N TYR A 292 5.13 -3.58 -5.70
CA TYR A 292 4.39 -2.98 -6.82
C TYR A 292 5.20 -2.75 -8.11
N HIS A 293 6.36 -3.41 -8.28
CA HIS A 293 7.19 -3.30 -9.50
C HIS A 293 6.96 -4.44 -10.51
N GLN A 294 5.86 -5.18 -10.40
CA GLN A 294 5.60 -6.38 -11.22
C GLN A 294 5.67 -6.08 -12.72
N ALA A 295 5.25 -4.89 -13.16
CA ALA A 295 5.27 -4.52 -14.57
C ALA A 295 6.70 -4.49 -15.13
N ALA A 296 7.70 -4.09 -14.32
CA ALA A 296 9.09 -4.08 -14.73
C ALA A 296 9.73 -5.46 -14.91
N TYR A 297 9.24 -6.51 -14.21
CA TYR A 297 9.85 -7.85 -14.23
C TYR A 297 8.93 -9.01 -14.67
N ASN A 298 7.67 -8.77 -15.01
CA ASN A 298 6.73 -9.80 -15.50
C ASN A 298 7.03 -10.35 -16.90
N ASN A 299 8.12 -9.92 -17.55
CA ASN A 299 8.62 -10.57 -18.76
C ASN A 299 9.56 -11.69 -18.35
N THR A 300 9.24 -12.93 -18.75
CA THR A 300 10.02 -14.11 -18.38
C THR A 300 11.50 -13.92 -18.72
N PRO A 301 12.44 -14.49 -17.95
CA PRO A 301 13.89 -14.38 -18.21
C PRO A 301 14.31 -14.78 -19.64
N LEU A 302 13.44 -15.50 -20.35
CA LEU A 302 13.64 -15.98 -21.70
C LEU A 302 13.39 -14.91 -22.78
N GLN A 303 12.69 -13.81 -22.48
CA GLN A 303 12.51 -12.66 -23.40
C GLN A 303 12.51 -11.32 -22.65
N PRO A 304 13.67 -10.86 -22.17
CA PRO A 304 13.77 -9.57 -21.49
C PRO A 304 13.54 -8.43 -22.47
N THR A 305 12.71 -7.46 -22.07
CA THR A 305 12.56 -6.19 -22.78
C THR A 305 13.68 -5.22 -22.39
N PRO A 306 14.00 -4.20 -23.21
CA PRO A 306 14.96 -3.16 -22.82
C PRO A 306 14.65 -2.52 -21.46
N ALA A 307 13.37 -2.33 -21.15
CA ALA A 307 12.91 -1.81 -19.86
C ALA A 307 13.26 -2.75 -18.69
N SER A 308 13.01 -4.06 -18.83
CA SER A 308 13.37 -5.05 -17.80
C SER A 308 14.89 -5.18 -17.61
N VAL A 309 15.67 -5.07 -18.69
CA VAL A 309 17.15 -5.07 -18.62
C VAL A 309 17.63 -3.84 -17.86
N ALA A 310 17.08 -2.66 -18.18
CA ALA A 310 17.42 -1.41 -17.49
C ALA A 310 17.05 -1.47 -16.01
N TYR A 311 15.87 -2.00 -15.67
CA TYR A 311 15.42 -2.21 -14.30
C TYR A 311 16.44 -3.01 -13.48
N PHE A 312 16.79 -4.22 -13.92
CA PHE A 312 17.75 -5.07 -13.19
C PHE A 312 19.17 -4.49 -13.19
N LYS A 313 19.61 -3.85 -14.27
CA LYS A 313 20.89 -3.12 -14.32
C LYS A 313 20.93 -2.03 -13.24
N ASN A 314 19.89 -1.20 -13.14
CA ASN A 314 19.81 -0.10 -12.19
C ASN A 314 19.72 -0.61 -10.75
N LEU A 315 18.89 -1.63 -10.47
CA LEU A 315 18.86 -2.27 -9.15
C LEU A 315 20.24 -2.85 -8.77
N ALA A 316 20.90 -3.56 -9.68
CA ALA A 316 22.21 -4.13 -9.40
C ALA A 316 23.25 -3.04 -9.09
N ALA A 317 23.24 -1.94 -9.83
CA ALA A 317 24.11 -0.79 -9.58
C ALA A 317 23.86 -0.17 -8.20
N ILE A 318 22.59 -0.02 -7.82
CA ILE A 318 22.18 0.47 -6.48
C ILE A 318 22.64 -0.50 -5.38
N MET A 319 22.47 -1.82 -5.57
CA MET A 319 22.89 -2.82 -4.59
C MET A 319 24.41 -2.92 -4.41
N ALA A 320 25.17 -2.62 -5.46
CA ALA A 320 26.63 -2.66 -5.45
C ALA A 320 27.26 -1.41 -4.82
N ASP A 321 26.50 -0.33 -4.66
CA ASP A 321 27.01 0.91 -4.08
C ASP A 321 27.12 0.78 -2.55
N PRO A 322 28.35 0.90 -1.97
CA PRO A 322 28.61 0.64 -0.56
C PRO A 322 27.98 1.68 0.37
N ARG A 323 27.40 2.75 -0.17
CA ARG A 323 26.63 3.73 0.60
C ARG A 323 25.27 3.16 1.07
N TYR A 324 24.89 1.94 0.66
CA TYR A 324 23.56 1.34 0.88
C TYR A 324 23.48 -0.06 1.49
#